data_AF-A0AAP0B9L0-F1
#
_entry.id   AF-A0AAP0B9L0-F1
#
_cell.length_a   1.000
_cell.length_b   1.000
_cell.length_c   1.000
_cell.angle_alpha   90.00
_cell.angle_beta   90.00
_cell.angle_gamma   90.00
#
_symmetry.space_group_name_H-M   'P 1'
#
loop_
_entity.id
_entity.type
_entity.pdbx_description
1 polymer ?
#
loop_
_entity_poly.entity_id
_entity_poly.type
_entity_poly.pdbx_seq_one_letter_code
_entity_poly.pdbx_strand_id
1 'polypeptide(L)' 'MEKKQRRPLKMAEKLVVSTMAGRDASHDAAHAFRVRDLALSRAREEGLERQS' A
#
# COMPACT_ATOMS: atom_id res chain seq x y z
N MET A 1 15.26 -12.27 6.37
CA MET A 1 13.83 -11.99 6.69
C MET A 1 13.03 -11.38 5.53
N GLU A 2 13.66 -10.73 4.54
CA GLU A 2 12.99 -10.00 3.44
C GLU A 2 12.02 -10.82 2.56
N LYS A 3 12.31 -12.11 2.34
CA LYS A 3 11.49 -12.95 1.44
C LYS A 3 10.10 -13.28 2.01
N LYS A 4 9.93 -13.32 3.34
CA LYS A 4 8.65 -13.65 4.00
C LYS A 4 7.64 -12.50 3.95
N GLN A 5 8.08 -11.25 4.08
CA GLN A 5 7.18 -10.07 4.07
C GLN A 5 6.60 -9.78 2.67
N ARG A 6 7.30 -10.19 1.61
CA ARG A 6 6.85 -9.94 0.22
C ARG A 6 5.59 -10.70 -0.17
N ARG A 7 5.31 -11.87 0.44
CA ARG A 7 4.11 -12.66 0.12
C ARG A 7 2.82 -12.00 0.64
N PRO A 8 2.72 -11.65 1.93
CA PRO A 8 1.56 -10.94 2.46
C PRO A 8 1.29 -9.61 1.74
N LEU A 9 2.34 -8.82 1.45
CA LEU A 9 2.21 -7.55 0.72
C LEU A 9 1.58 -7.76 -0.67
N LYS A 10 2.09 -8.72 -1.44
CA LYS A 10 1.53 -9.03 -2.77
C LYS A 10 0.07 -9.51 -2.71
N MET A 11 -0.32 -10.23 -1.66
CA MET A 11 -1.72 -10.65 -1.50
C MET A 11 -2.62 -9.46 -1.12
N ALA A 12 -2.13 -8.57 -0.25
CA ALA A 12 -2.86 -7.34 0.09
C ALA A 12 -3.04 -6.45 -1.14
N GLU A 13 -2.00 -6.26 -1.96
CA GLU A 13 -2.08 -5.48 -3.21
C GLU A 13 -3.09 -6.09 -4.19
N LYS A 14 -3.10 -7.42 -4.35
CA LYS A 14 -4.10 -8.10 -5.20
C LYS A 14 -5.52 -7.88 -4.69
N LEU A 15 -5.74 -7.98 -3.38
CA LEU A 15 -7.05 -7.77 -2.77
C LEU A 15 -7.54 -6.33 -2.99
N VAL A 16 -6.64 -5.35 -2.88
CA VAL A 16 -6.96 -3.93 -3.17
C VAL A 16 -7.42 -3.79 -4.62
N VAL A 17 -6.65 -4.33 -5.58
CA VAL A 17 -6.99 -4.25 -7.00
C VAL A 17 -8.35 -4.90 -7.30
N SER A 18 -8.62 -6.09 -6.77
CA SER A 18 -9.89 -6.77 -7.03
C SER A 18 -11.10 -6.10 -6.37
N THR A 19 -10.92 -5.55 -5.17
CA THR A 19 -12.02 -4.93 -4.40
C THR A 19 -12.38 -3.54 -4.90
N MET A 20 -11.41 -2.83 -5.49
CA MET A 20 -11.57 -1.46 -5.95
C MET A 20 -11.76 -1.37 -7.48
N ALA A 21 -11.86 -2.51 -8.16
CA ALA A 21 -12.15 -2.56 -9.59
C ALA A 21 -13.52 -1.92 -9.88
N GLY A 22 -13.57 -1.07 -10.91
CA GLY A 22 -14.81 -0.40 -11.34
C GLY A 22 -15.24 0.79 -10.47
N ARG A 23 -14.46 1.16 -9.45
CA ARG A 23 -14.67 2.41 -8.70
C ARG A 23 -14.18 3.61 -9.50
N ASP A 24 -14.67 4.79 -9.14
CA ASP A 24 -14.29 6.05 -9.78
C ASP A 24 -12.86 6.47 -9.43
N ALA A 25 -12.34 7.50 -10.11
CA ALA A 25 -10.94 7.90 -9.99
C ALA A 25 -10.54 8.40 -8.59
N SER A 26 -11.50 8.80 -7.76
CA SER A 26 -11.25 9.19 -6.36
C SER A 26 -11.20 7.97 -5.41
N HIS A 27 -11.69 6.80 -5.84
CA HIS A 27 -11.73 5.58 -5.04
C HIS A 27 -11.22 4.34 -5.77
N ASP A 28 -10.42 4.50 -6.84
CA ASP A 28 -9.81 3.39 -7.56
C ASP A 28 -8.55 2.85 -6.87
N ALA A 29 -8.07 1.70 -7.33
CA ALA A 29 -6.87 1.09 -6.78
C ALA A 29 -5.63 2.00 -6.91
N ALA A 30 -5.55 2.80 -7.99
CA ALA A 30 -4.46 3.72 -8.19
C ALA A 30 -4.45 4.82 -7.11
N HIS A 31 -5.62 5.35 -6.74
CA HIS A 31 -5.77 6.28 -5.63
C HIS A 31 -5.29 5.68 -4.31
N ALA A 32 -5.72 4.47 -3.98
CA ALA A 32 -5.29 3.78 -2.77
C ALA A 32 -3.76 3.60 -2.70
N PHE A 33 -3.11 3.26 -3.81
CA PHE A 33 -1.66 3.13 -3.85
C PHE A 33 -0.93 4.47 -3.70
N ARG A 34 -1.44 5.55 -4.30
CA ARG A 34 -0.86 6.89 -4.08
C ARG A 34 -0.95 7.30 -2.61
N VAL A 35 -2.08 7.06 -1.96
CA VAL A 35 -2.26 7.34 -0.52
C VAL A 35 -1.31 6.50 0.33
N ARG A 36 -1.16 5.20 0.03
CA ARG A 36 -0.19 4.31 0.71
C ARG A 36 1.22 4.85 0.59
N ASP A 37 1.66 5.20 -0.62
CA ASP A 37 3.03 5.63 -0.87
C ASP A 37 3.31 6.97 -0.18
N LEU A 38 2.34 7.88 -0.15
CA LEU A 38 2.41 9.11 0.64
C LEU A 38 2.52 8.82 2.14
N ALA A 39 1.68 7.95 2.70
CA ALA A 39 1.73 7.59 4.11
C ALA A 39 3.07 6.96 4.50
N LEU A 40 3.65 6.13 3.61
CA LEU A 40 4.99 5.59 3.80
C LEU A 40 6.05 6.70 3.77
N SER A 41 5.98 7.66 2.84
CA SER A 41 6.89 8.83 2.85
C SER A 41 6.82 9.60 4.17
N ARG A 42 5.60 9.86 4.66
CA ARG A 42 5.38 10.56 5.94
C ARG A 42 5.94 9.79 7.12
N ALA A 43 5.69 8.48 7.18
CA ALA A 43 6.24 7.65 8.24
C ALA A 43 7.78 7.70 8.28
N ARG A 44 8.44 7.79 7.12
CA ARG A 44 9.90 7.98 7.04
C ARG A 44 10.33 9.36 7.51
N GLU A 45 9.68 10.41 7.01
CA GLU A 45 9.94 11.80 7.40
C GLU A 45 9.79 12.02 8.93
N GLU A 46 8.84 11.32 9.55
CA GLU A 46 8.53 11.42 10.98
C GLU A 46 9.30 10.40 11.85
N GLY A 47 10.12 9.53 11.25
CA GLY A 47 10.82 8.47 11.98
C GLY A 47 9.90 7.41 12.61
N LEU A 48 8.65 7.30 12.12
CA LEU A 48 7.64 6.32 12.52
C LEU A 48 7.68 5.04 11.66
N GLU A 49 8.58 5.01 10.68
CA GLU A 49 8.88 3.81 9.92
C GLU A 49 9.26 2.67 10.86
N ARG A 50 8.75 1.48 10.56
CA ARG A 50 9.08 0.29 11.35
C ARG A 50 10.58 0.03 11.21
N GLN A 51 11.35 0.32 12.26
CA GLN A 51 12.74 -0.10 12.34
C GLN A 51 12.79 -1.63 12.25
N SER A 52 13.54 -2.13 11.27
CA SER A 52 13.65 -3.57 10.99
C SER A 52 14.57 -4.26 11.99
#